data_AF-A0A4J1Z835-F1
#
_entry.id   AF-A0A4J1Z835-F1
#
_cell.length_a   1.000
_cell.length_b   1.000
_cell.length_c   1.000
_cell.angle_alpha   90.00
_cell.angle_beta   90.00
_cell.angle_gamma   90.00
#
_symmetry.space_group_name_H-M   'P 1'
#
loop_
_entity.id
_entity.type
_entity.pdbx_description
1 polymer ?
#
loop_
_entity_poly.entity_id
_entity_poly.type
_entity_poly.pdbx_seq_one_letter_code
_entity_poly.pdbx_strand_id
1 'polypeptide(L)'
;MIGFLRATEVTYSKKLDSYHPHLHVLLMVKPGYFRSKADYLNQEEWTELWQKAMKLDYTPVVDIRAVKADKGKGLKGAILETAKYPVKPFDVIDEKTDFTAQEKLQIVDDMLTGLHRKRQIGFGKLFKDIKKELELDDLENGNLVQTRDDTEGTSSGREIVAVWNWERKNYYIKY
;
A
#
# COMPACT_ATOMS: atom_id res chain seq x y z
N MET A 1 -19.22 3.50 12.15
CA MET A 1 -17.87 2.94 11.85
C MET A 1 -17.07 2.73 13.13
N ILE A 2 -16.54 1.53 13.33
CA ILE A 2 -15.79 1.07 14.52
C ILE A 2 -14.27 1.16 14.29
N GLY A 3 -13.79 0.81 13.10
CA GLY A 3 -12.37 0.73 12.75
C GLY A 3 -12.16 0.84 11.26
N PHE A 4 -10.97 1.25 10.83
CA PHE A 4 -10.61 1.17 9.41
C PHE A 4 -9.11 0.93 9.19
N LEU A 5 -8.80 0.29 8.08
CA LEU A 5 -7.48 0.18 7.47
C LEU A 5 -7.60 0.75 6.04
N ARG A 6 -6.63 1.56 5.63
CA ARG A 6 -6.46 1.98 4.24
C ARG A 6 -5.06 1.68 3.76
N ALA A 7 -4.93 1.26 2.51
CA ALA A 7 -3.67 1.21 1.78
C ALA A 7 -3.83 1.97 0.46
N THR A 8 -2.81 2.73 0.10
CA THR A 8 -2.73 3.43 -1.18
C THR A 8 -1.72 2.68 -2.03
N GLU A 9 -2.15 2.24 -3.20
CA GLU A 9 -1.33 1.62 -4.23
C GLU A 9 -1.30 2.57 -5.44
N VAL A 10 -0.18 2.70 -6.12
CA VAL A 10 -0.11 3.46 -7.38
C VAL A 10 0.38 2.52 -8.47
N THR A 11 -0.37 2.46 -9.56
CA THR A 11 0.00 1.69 -10.77
C THR A 11 0.35 2.65 -11.89
N TYR A 12 1.13 2.19 -12.87
CA TYR A 12 1.47 2.96 -14.06
C TYR A 12 0.87 2.31 -15.30
N SER A 13 0.21 3.09 -16.15
CA SER A 13 -0.38 2.63 -17.41
C SER A 13 0.45 3.13 -18.59
N LYS A 14 1.16 2.23 -19.28
CA LYS A 14 1.92 2.57 -20.52
C LYS A 14 0.99 3.13 -21.61
N LYS A 15 -0.23 2.59 -21.73
CA LYS A 15 -1.18 2.99 -22.77
C LYS A 15 -1.66 4.44 -22.62
N LEU A 16 -1.82 4.89 -21.38
CA LEU A 16 -2.32 6.23 -21.06
C LEU A 16 -1.21 7.16 -20.57
N ASP A 17 0.03 6.68 -20.52
CA ASP A 17 1.21 7.39 -20.02
C ASP A 17 0.95 8.12 -18.68
N SER A 18 0.30 7.42 -17.74
CA SER A 18 -0.19 8.03 -16.50
C SER A 18 -0.21 7.09 -15.30
N TYR A 19 -0.16 7.70 -14.11
CA TYR A 19 -0.21 7.03 -12.81
C TYR A 19 -1.64 6.98 -12.27
N HIS A 20 -2.06 5.81 -11.81
CA HIS A 20 -3.40 5.57 -11.29
C HIS A 20 -3.34 5.18 -9.81
N PRO A 21 -3.81 6.04 -8.90
CA PRO A 21 -3.92 5.68 -7.49
C PRO A 21 -5.12 4.75 -7.26
N HIS A 22 -4.87 3.65 -6.56
CA HIS A 22 -5.86 2.71 -6.06
C HIS A 22 -5.89 2.78 -4.53
N LEU A 23 -7.08 2.90 -3.97
CA LEU A 23 -7.29 2.92 -2.52
C LEU A 23 -7.98 1.63 -2.11
N HIS A 24 -7.28 0.81 -1.35
CA HIS A 24 -7.84 -0.39 -0.71
C HIS A 24 -8.26 -0.02 0.71
N VAL A 25 -9.54 -0.19 1.04
CA VAL A 25 -10.09 0.23 2.34
C VAL A 25 -10.88 -0.91 2.98
N LEU A 26 -10.47 -1.32 4.18
CA LEU A 26 -11.21 -2.26 5.01
C LEU A 26 -11.91 -1.49 6.14
N LEU A 27 -13.24 -1.59 6.18
CA LEU A 27 -14.06 -0.94 7.18
C LEU A 27 -14.65 -1.95 8.17
N MET A 28 -14.44 -1.70 9.46
CA MET A 28 -15.15 -2.38 10.53
C MET A 28 -16.42 -1.58 10.88
N VAL A 29 -17.57 -2.18 10.64
CA VAL A 29 -18.89 -1.56 10.82
C VAL A 29 -19.66 -2.17 12.00
N LYS A 30 -20.71 -1.49 12.48
CA LYS A 30 -21.55 -2.02 13.55
C LYS A 30 -22.27 -3.29 13.07
N PRO A 31 -22.57 -4.27 13.95
CA PRO A 31 -23.32 -5.47 13.55
C PRO A 31 -24.67 -5.18 12.88
N GLY A 32 -25.29 -4.03 13.19
CA GLY A 32 -26.54 -3.59 12.58
C GLY A 32 -26.42 -2.88 11.23
N TYR A 33 -25.20 -2.64 10.73
CA TYR A 33 -24.97 -1.84 9.53
C TYR A 33 -25.74 -2.35 8.31
N PHE A 34 -25.80 -3.67 8.11
CA PHE A 34 -26.49 -4.28 6.97
C PHE A 34 -27.99 -4.51 7.20
N ARG A 35 -28.54 -4.14 8.37
CA ARG A 35 -29.94 -4.42 8.74
C ARG A 35 -30.92 -3.33 8.36
N SER A 36 -30.47 -2.08 8.22
CA SER A 36 -31.33 -0.93 7.91
C SER A 36 -30.81 -0.18 6.69
N LYS A 37 -31.73 0.33 5.84
CA LYS A 37 -31.38 1.24 4.74
C LYS A 37 -30.82 2.58 5.23
N ALA A 38 -31.14 2.99 6.47
CA ALA A 38 -30.64 4.24 7.03
C ALA A 38 -29.16 4.15 7.43
N ASP A 39 -28.67 2.94 7.73
CA ASP A 39 -27.27 2.72 8.13
C ASP A 39 -26.40 2.24 6.96
N TYR A 40 -26.94 1.46 6.03
CA TYR A 40 -26.19 0.88 4.92
C TYR A 40 -26.03 1.86 3.76
N LEU A 41 -24.78 2.19 3.43
CA LEU A 41 -24.44 2.91 2.20
C LEU A 41 -24.22 1.93 1.05
N ASN A 42 -24.96 2.14 -0.04
CA ASN A 42 -24.82 1.41 -1.28
C ASN A 42 -23.68 1.96 -2.16
N GLN A 43 -23.39 1.29 -3.28
CA GLN A 43 -22.23 1.62 -4.13
C GLN A 43 -22.31 3.02 -4.74
N GLU A 44 -23.51 3.47 -5.14
CA GLU A 44 -23.73 4.80 -5.70
C GLU A 44 -23.45 5.87 -4.66
N GLU A 45 -23.99 5.71 -3.44
CA GLU A 45 -23.74 6.61 -2.32
C GLU A 45 -22.25 6.68 -1.96
N TRP A 46 -21.55 5.54 -1.95
CA TRP A 46 -20.09 5.53 -1.75
C TRP A 46 -19.35 6.25 -2.87
N THR A 47 -19.78 6.07 -4.12
CA THR A 47 -19.17 6.71 -5.29
C THR A 47 -19.30 8.23 -5.21
N GLU A 48 -20.48 8.73 -4.87
CA GLU A 48 -20.73 10.17 -4.66
C GLU A 48 -19.87 10.74 -3.52
N LEU A 49 -19.78 10.02 -2.40
CA LEU A 49 -18.94 10.43 -1.27
C LEU A 49 -17.47 10.52 -1.64
N TRP A 50 -16.95 9.54 -2.39
CA TRP A 50 -15.56 9.55 -2.86
C TRP A 50 -15.30 10.66 -3.87
N GLN A 51 -16.18 10.84 -4.86
CA GLN A 51 -16.09 11.91 -5.85
C GLN A 51 -16.03 13.28 -5.15
N LYS A 52 -16.92 13.51 -4.19
CA LYS A 52 -16.97 14.75 -3.42
C LYS A 52 -15.75 14.95 -2.51
N ALA A 53 -15.33 13.91 -1.79
CA ALA A 53 -14.19 13.99 -0.86
C ALA A 53 -12.88 14.28 -1.60
N MET A 54 -12.70 13.69 -2.78
CA MET A 54 -11.51 13.85 -3.61
C MET A 54 -11.60 15.04 -4.58
N LYS A 55 -12.75 15.72 -4.63
CA LYS A 55 -13.03 16.85 -5.55
C LYS A 55 -12.80 16.48 -7.02
N LEU A 56 -13.22 15.28 -7.41
CA LEU A 56 -13.05 14.77 -8.77
C LEU A 56 -14.13 15.37 -9.69
N ASP A 57 -13.72 15.75 -10.89
CA ASP A 57 -14.59 16.18 -11.99
C ASP A 57 -15.19 15.00 -12.79
N TYR A 58 -14.81 13.77 -12.43
CA TYR A 58 -15.33 12.53 -12.99
C TYR A 58 -15.91 11.60 -11.91
N THR A 59 -16.74 10.66 -12.33
CA THR A 59 -17.28 9.59 -11.45
C THR A 59 -16.22 8.49 -11.25
N PRO A 60 -15.70 8.28 -10.03
CA PRO A 60 -14.69 7.27 -9.79
C PRO A 60 -15.28 5.86 -9.82
N VAL A 61 -14.45 4.86 -10.10
CA VAL A 61 -14.83 3.45 -9.97
C VAL A 61 -14.67 3.03 -8.52
N VAL A 62 -15.78 2.64 -7.88
CA VAL A 62 -15.79 2.15 -6.51
C VAL A 62 -16.36 0.74 -6.47
N ASP A 63 -15.59 -0.24 -6.00
CA ASP A 63 -16.09 -1.59 -5.70
C ASP A 63 -16.26 -1.75 -4.20
N ILE A 64 -17.46 -2.13 -3.76
CA ILE A 64 -17.77 -2.37 -2.35
C ILE A 64 -18.28 -3.80 -2.17
N ARG A 65 -17.70 -4.51 -1.19
CA ARG A 65 -18.10 -5.88 -0.89
C ARG A 65 -18.12 -6.12 0.61
N ALA A 66 -19.17 -6.81 1.06
CA ALA A 66 -19.20 -7.32 2.42
C ALA A 66 -18.28 -8.54 2.53
N VAL A 67 -17.35 -8.51 3.49
CA VAL A 67 -16.46 -9.64 3.76
C VAL A 67 -17.29 -10.79 4.35
N LYS A 68 -17.49 -11.86 3.57
CA LYS A 68 -18.19 -13.06 4.02
C LYS A 68 -17.20 -13.97 4.75
N ALA A 69 -17.55 -14.41 5.95
CA ALA A 69 -16.77 -15.40 6.71
C ALA A 69 -17.03 -16.80 6.15
N ASP A 70 -16.42 -17.16 5.03
CA ASP A 70 -16.43 -18.53 4.53
C ASP A 70 -15.19 -19.30 4.97
N LYS A 71 -15.33 -20.61 5.17
CA LYS A 71 -14.48 -21.55 5.97
C LYS A 71 -13.01 -21.71 5.55
N GLY A 72 -12.44 -20.85 4.71
CA GLY A 72 -11.02 -20.98 4.31
C GLY A 72 -10.25 -19.69 4.04
N LYS A 73 -10.89 -18.66 3.46
CA LYS A 73 -10.16 -17.45 3.00
C LYS A 73 -10.89 -16.12 3.19
N GLY A 74 -12.12 -16.08 3.69
CA GLY A 74 -12.97 -14.88 3.65
C GLY A 74 -12.36 -13.65 4.33
N LEU A 75 -12.25 -13.67 5.67
CA LEU A 75 -11.72 -12.55 6.43
C LEU A 75 -10.20 -12.35 6.24
N LYS A 76 -9.44 -13.45 6.33
CA LYS A 76 -7.98 -13.41 6.14
C LYS A 76 -7.60 -12.93 4.73
N GLY A 77 -8.35 -13.34 3.71
CA GLY A 77 -8.16 -12.91 2.33
C GLY A 77 -8.46 -11.42 2.13
N ALA A 78 -9.57 -10.92 2.70
CA ALA A 78 -9.89 -9.49 2.64
C ALA A 78 -8.85 -8.62 3.39
N ILE A 79 -8.37 -9.09 4.53
CA ILE A 79 -7.27 -8.43 5.26
C ILE A 79 -5.99 -8.44 4.41
N LEU A 80 -5.61 -9.61 3.87
CA LEU A 80 -4.42 -9.73 3.02
C LEU A 80 -4.54 -8.85 1.78
N GLU A 81 -5.71 -8.81 1.12
CA GLU A 81 -5.96 -7.97 -0.05
C GLU A 81 -5.87 -6.48 0.28
N THR A 82 -6.45 -6.04 1.39
CA THR A 82 -6.33 -4.64 1.82
C THR A 82 -4.91 -4.28 2.23
N ALA A 83 -4.15 -5.25 2.74
CA ALA A 83 -2.76 -5.10 3.10
C ALA A 83 -1.78 -5.40 1.95
N LYS A 84 -2.26 -5.73 0.74
CA LYS A 84 -1.37 -5.99 -0.41
C LYS A 84 -0.66 -4.68 -0.75
N TYR A 85 0.67 -4.80 -0.74
CA TYR A 85 1.70 -3.92 -1.29
C TYR A 85 1.27 -2.48 -1.62
N PRO A 86 1.65 -1.48 -0.80
CA PRO A 86 1.35 -0.08 -1.09
C PRO A 86 2.05 0.48 -2.34
N VAL A 87 2.99 -0.28 -2.90
CA VAL A 87 3.52 -0.08 -4.24
C VAL A 87 3.56 -1.48 -4.80
N LYS A 88 2.85 -1.82 -5.89
CA LYS A 88 3.20 -3.01 -6.67
C LYS A 88 4.34 -2.59 -7.59
N PRO A 89 5.61 -2.88 -7.26
CA PRO A 89 6.70 -2.60 -8.19
C PRO A 89 6.69 -3.64 -9.32
N PHE A 90 5.92 -4.72 -9.16
CA PHE A 90 6.00 -5.92 -9.98
C PHE A 90 5.59 -5.73 -11.43
N ASP A 91 4.67 -4.83 -11.75
CA ASP A 91 4.25 -4.66 -13.15
C ASP A 91 5.34 -3.98 -14.01
N VAL A 92 6.24 -3.18 -13.42
CA VAL A 92 7.34 -2.53 -14.14
C VAL A 92 8.55 -3.49 -14.28
N ILE A 93 8.64 -4.48 -13.40
CA ILE A 93 9.77 -5.42 -13.32
C ILE A 93 9.44 -6.74 -14.04
N ASP A 94 8.16 -7.06 -14.28
CA ASP A 94 7.77 -8.25 -15.04
C ASP A 94 8.36 -8.19 -16.46
N GLU A 95 9.15 -9.19 -16.83
CA GLU A 95 9.79 -9.33 -18.14
C GLU A 95 8.77 -9.39 -19.29
N LYS A 96 7.50 -9.66 -18.98
CA LYS A 96 6.38 -9.64 -19.94
C LYS A 96 5.90 -8.24 -20.30
N THR A 97 6.33 -7.22 -19.57
CA THR A 97 5.96 -5.83 -19.87
C THR A 97 6.98 -5.20 -20.80
N ASP A 98 6.47 -4.61 -21.88
CA ASP A 98 7.26 -3.89 -22.88
C ASP A 98 7.69 -2.54 -22.27
N PHE A 99 8.67 -2.53 -21.36
CA PHE A 99 9.31 -1.30 -20.89
C PHE A 99 10.80 -1.37 -21.13
N THR A 100 11.35 -0.31 -21.73
CA THR A 100 12.79 -0.09 -21.83
C THR A 100 13.40 0.13 -20.45
N ALA A 101 14.69 -0.15 -20.29
CA ALA A 101 15.39 0.09 -19.03
C ALA A 101 15.29 1.56 -18.56
N GLN A 102 15.22 2.51 -19.50
CA GLN A 102 15.09 3.93 -19.21
C GLN A 102 13.69 4.27 -18.66
N GLU A 103 12.62 3.76 -19.27
CA GLU A 103 11.25 3.93 -18.78
C GLU A 103 11.09 3.34 -17.38
N LYS A 104 11.66 2.16 -17.12
CA LYS A 104 11.62 1.54 -15.78
C LYS A 104 12.26 2.44 -14.72
N LEU A 105 13.43 3.03 -15.03
CA LEU A 105 14.13 3.93 -14.11
C LEU A 105 13.32 5.20 -13.85
N GLN A 106 12.72 5.78 -14.89
CA GLN A 106 11.89 6.97 -14.75
C GLN A 106 10.65 6.70 -13.90
N ILE A 107 9.93 5.60 -14.18
CA ILE A 107 8.73 5.22 -13.41
C ILE A 107 9.07 5.00 -11.93
N VAL A 108 10.22 4.35 -11.65
CA VAL A 108 10.69 4.14 -10.28
C VAL A 108 11.04 5.47 -9.60
N ASP A 109 11.73 6.38 -10.28
CA ASP A 109 12.08 7.70 -9.74
C ASP A 109 10.85 8.56 -9.44
N ASP A 110 9.89 8.59 -10.37
CA ASP A 110 8.61 9.28 -10.23
C ASP A 110 7.80 8.70 -9.07
N MET A 111 7.72 7.37 -8.94
CA MET A 111 7.04 6.72 -7.82
C MET A 111 7.72 7.02 -6.49
N LEU A 112 9.05 6.94 -6.41
CA LEU A 112 9.81 7.24 -5.20
C LEU A 112 9.61 8.69 -4.78
N THR A 113 9.76 9.62 -5.71
CA THR A 113 9.59 11.06 -5.47
C THR A 113 8.15 11.40 -5.12
N GLY A 114 7.19 10.86 -5.87
CA GLY A 114 5.76 11.11 -5.70
C GLY A 114 5.20 10.52 -4.40
N LEU A 115 5.74 9.41 -3.92
CA LEU A 115 5.30 8.77 -2.67
C LEU A 115 6.16 9.15 -1.46
N HIS A 116 7.29 9.84 -1.66
CA HIS A 116 8.16 10.27 -0.57
C HIS A 116 7.38 11.08 0.48
N ARG A 117 7.52 10.68 1.76
CA ARG A 117 6.82 11.24 2.92
C ARG A 117 5.29 11.21 2.85
N LYS A 118 4.71 10.43 1.93
CA LYS A 118 3.27 10.16 1.92
C LYS A 118 2.98 8.88 2.69
N ARG A 119 2.02 8.96 3.60
CA ARG A 119 1.51 7.78 4.31
C ARG A 119 0.66 6.92 3.38
N GLN A 120 1.22 5.77 3.00
CA GLN A 120 0.62 4.77 2.14
C GLN A 120 -0.34 3.87 2.92
N ILE A 121 0.01 3.48 4.16
CA ILE A 121 -0.84 2.62 5.01
C ILE A 121 -1.34 3.40 6.22
N GLY A 122 -2.65 3.38 6.46
CA GLY A 122 -3.28 4.10 7.55
C GLY A 122 -4.25 3.23 8.36
N PHE A 123 -4.12 3.27 9.69
CA PHE A 123 -5.04 2.63 10.62
C PHE A 123 -5.80 3.68 11.42
N GLY A 124 -7.08 3.45 11.70
CA GLY A 124 -7.91 4.36 12.49
C GLY A 124 -8.86 3.66 13.45
N LYS A 125 -9.20 4.38 14.53
CA LYS A 125 -10.05 3.92 15.64
C LYS A 125 -9.54 2.58 16.21
N LEU A 126 -10.41 1.60 16.43
CA LEU A 126 -10.05 0.32 17.05
C LEU A 126 -8.86 -0.39 16.37
N PHE A 127 -8.72 -0.28 15.04
CA PHE A 127 -7.59 -0.87 14.32
C PHE A 127 -6.25 -0.18 14.64
N LYS A 128 -6.27 1.12 14.98
CA LYS A 128 -5.07 1.83 15.44
C LYS A 128 -4.65 1.36 16.82
N ASP A 129 -5.62 1.13 17.70
CA ASP A 129 -5.36 0.66 19.07
C ASP A 129 -4.83 -0.78 19.04
N ILE A 130 -5.46 -1.67 18.26
CA ILE A 130 -4.97 -3.04 18.02
C ILE A 130 -3.56 -3.03 17.42
N LYS A 131 -3.27 -2.16 16.44
CA LYS A 131 -1.91 -2.05 15.87
C LYS A 131 -0.87 -1.72 16.94
N LYS A 132 -1.22 -0.79 17.85
CA LYS A 132 -0.35 -0.36 18.94
C LYS A 132 -0.13 -1.47 19.97
N GLU A 133 -1.19 -2.21 20.32
CA GLU A 133 -1.13 -3.34 21.26
C GLU A 133 -0.32 -4.51 20.71
N LEU A 134 -0.39 -4.76 19.40
CA LEU A 134 0.35 -5.83 18.74
C LEU A 134 1.84 -5.49 18.49
N GLU A 135 2.31 -4.32 18.92
CA GLU A 135 3.67 -3.81 18.70
C GLU A 135 4.16 -3.98 17.26
N LEU A 136 3.23 -3.92 16.29
CA LEU A 136 3.59 -4.01 14.88
C LEU A 136 4.43 -2.77 14.57
N ASP A 137 5.72 -3.00 14.34
CA ASP A 137 6.72 -1.99 13.96
C ASP A 137 6.14 -1.03 12.92
N ASP A 138 6.68 0.18 12.85
CA ASP A 138 6.20 1.19 11.92
C ASP A 138 6.30 0.67 10.49
N LEU A 139 5.22 0.11 9.92
CA LEU A 139 5.24 -0.57 8.60
C LEU A 139 5.85 0.26 7.46
N GLU A 140 5.96 1.58 7.63
CA GLU A 140 6.57 2.52 6.68
C GLU A 140 8.07 2.79 6.95
N ASN A 141 8.56 2.60 8.18
CA ASN A 141 9.97 2.84 8.60
C ASN A 141 10.65 1.61 9.24
N GLY A 142 9.93 0.49 9.34
CA GLY A 142 10.37 -0.74 9.97
C GLY A 142 11.47 -1.35 9.15
N ASN A 143 12.67 -1.39 9.72
CA ASN A 143 13.80 -2.07 9.14
C ASN A 143 13.46 -3.57 9.02
N LEU A 144 13.15 -4.07 7.82
CA LEU A 144 12.87 -5.48 7.55
C LEU A 144 14.10 -6.39 7.68
N VAL A 145 15.21 -5.90 8.23
CA VAL A 145 16.41 -6.66 8.55
C VAL A 145 16.40 -7.02 10.03
N GLN A 146 15.47 -7.89 10.44
CA GLN A 146 15.60 -8.77 11.60
C GLN A 146 14.39 -9.70 11.68
N THR A 147 14.36 -10.70 10.80
CA THR A 147 13.51 -11.89 10.99
C THR A 147 14.40 -13.12 10.97
N ARG A 148 15.13 -13.32 12.06
CA ARG A 148 15.51 -14.63 12.61
C ARG A 148 16.32 -14.40 13.88
N ASP A 149 15.99 -15.19 14.89
CA ASP A 149 16.82 -15.40 16.07
C ASP A 149 18.26 -15.66 15.65
N ASP A 150 19.15 -14.70 15.89
CA ASP A 150 20.57 -14.97 16.01
C ASP A 150 20.95 -14.69 17.47
N THR A 151 20.83 -15.74 18.25
CA THR A 151 21.62 -15.95 19.46
C THR A 151 23.10 -15.71 19.16
N GLU A 152 23.72 -14.87 20.00
CA GLU A 152 25.16 -14.78 20.28
C GLU A 152 26.10 -14.37 19.13
N GLY A 153 26.79 -13.24 19.34
CA GLY A 153 28.06 -12.94 18.67
C GLY A 153 28.20 -11.50 18.23
N THR A 154 28.86 -10.69 19.05
CA THR A 154 29.37 -9.36 18.69
C THR A 154 30.23 -9.47 17.42
N SER A 155 29.73 -9.03 16.28
CA SER A 155 30.54 -8.78 15.09
C SER A 155 30.54 -7.29 14.81
N SER A 156 31.72 -6.68 14.96
CA SER A 156 32.00 -5.32 14.51
C SER A 156 31.96 -5.28 12.98
N GLY A 157 30.76 -5.29 12.40
CA GLY A 157 30.54 -5.18 10.97
C GLY A 157 30.74 -3.74 10.53
N ARG A 158 31.75 -3.49 9.69
CA ARG A 158 31.97 -2.18 9.07
C ARG A 158 30.86 -1.97 8.04
N GLU A 159 30.03 -0.95 8.23
CA GLU A 159 29.02 -0.55 7.27
C GLU A 159 29.72 0.04 6.03
N ILE A 160 29.44 -0.52 4.86
CA ILE A 160 29.99 -0.05 3.59
C ILE A 160 28.80 0.39 2.72
N VAL A 161 28.67 1.69 2.50
CA VAL A 161 27.61 2.25 1.66
C VAL A 161 28.14 2.42 0.24
N ALA A 162 27.61 1.64 -0.70
CA ALA A 162 27.89 1.79 -2.12
C ALA A 162 26.89 2.77 -2.75
N VAL A 163 27.40 3.86 -3.33
CA VAL A 163 26.61 4.89 -3.99
C VAL A 163 26.82 4.78 -5.50
N TRP A 164 25.73 4.78 -6.27
CA TRP A 164 25.77 4.74 -7.72
C TRP A 164 26.25 6.10 -8.29
N ASN A 165 27.29 6.09 -9.12
CA ASN A 165 27.76 7.27 -9.83
C ASN A 165 27.25 7.25 -11.28
N TRP A 166 26.44 8.25 -11.63
CA TRP A 166 25.81 8.34 -12.95
C TRP A 166 26.78 8.65 -14.09
N GLU A 167 27.81 9.47 -13.84
CA GLU A 167 28.83 9.82 -14.86
C GLU A 167 29.71 8.61 -15.20
N ARG A 168 30.03 7.80 -14.19
CA ARG A 168 30.91 6.64 -14.33
C ARG A 168 30.15 5.34 -14.63
N LYS A 169 28.82 5.37 -14.55
CA LYS A 169 27.91 4.21 -14.67
C LYS A 169 28.39 3.01 -13.84
N ASN A 170 28.84 3.27 -12.61
CA ASN A 170 29.34 2.24 -11.70
C ASN A 170 29.12 2.64 -10.24
N TYR A 171 29.08 1.66 -9.34
CA TYR A 171 29.03 1.87 -7.90
C TYR A 171 30.42 2.25 -7.36
N TYR A 172 30.46 3.17 -6.41
CA TYR A 172 31.66 3.44 -5.62
C TYR A 172 31.33 3.42 -4.14
N ILE A 173 32.31 2.98 -3.35
CA ILE A 173 32.18 2.86 -1.91
C ILE A 173 32.48 4.22 -1.29
N LYS A 174 31.55 4.72 -0.48
CA LYS A 174 31.76 5.91 0.35
C LYS A 174 32.10 5.42 1.76
N TYR A 175 33.34 5.69 2.20
CA TYR A 175 33.80 5.45 3.57
C TYR A 175 33.31 6.56 4.51
#